data_AF-A0A1G8B627-F1
#
_entry.id   AF-A0A1G8B627-F1
#
_cell.length_a   1.000
_cell.length_b   1.000
_cell.length_c   1.000
_cell.angle_alpha   90.00
_cell.angle_beta   90.00
_cell.angle_gamma   90.00
#
_symmetry.space_group_name_H-M   'P 1'
#
loop_
_entity.id
_entity.type
_entity.pdbx_description
1 polymer ?
#
loop_
_entity_poly.entity_id
_entity_poly.type
_entity_poly.pdbx_seq_one_letter_code
_entity_poly.pdbx_strand_id
1 'polypeptide(L)'
;MKFLFLYLFIINYIAFSMFAVDKERAIKHKNRISEKNLLTLCFFGGSLGGWLAMKKLRHKTSKDSFKFKFYAILIVQVILLFALFKR
;
A
#
# COMPACT_ATOMS: atom_id res chain seq x y z
N MET A 1 -8.72 13.57 16.83
CA MET A 1 -8.95 12.12 16.60
C MET A 1 -9.78 11.81 15.35
N LYS A 2 -10.95 12.44 15.13
CA LYS A 2 -11.82 12.19 13.94
C LYS A 2 -11.16 12.49 12.59
N PHE A 3 -10.44 13.60 12.46
CA PHE A 3 -9.74 14.00 11.21
C PHE A 3 -8.63 13.02 10.80
N LEU A 4 -7.90 12.47 11.77
CA LEU A 4 -6.85 11.47 11.53
C LEU A 4 -7.42 10.17 10.97
N PHE A 5 -8.55 9.71 11.53
CA PHE A 5 -9.26 8.54 11.02
C PHE A 5 -9.79 8.75 9.60
N LEU A 6 -10.35 9.93 9.31
CA LEU A 6 -10.85 10.26 7.97
C LEU A 6 -9.71 10.29 6.93
N TYR A 7 -8.58 10.93 7.28
CA TYR A 7 -7.38 10.95 6.45
C TYR A 7 -6.86 9.54 6.16
N LEU A 8 -6.73 8.70 7.21
CA LEU A 8 -6.33 7.31 7.08
C LEU A 8 -7.29 6.50 6.20
N PHE A 9 -8.59 6.73 6.32
CA PHE A 9 -9.58 6.02 5.50
C PHE A 9 -9.44 6.39 4.02
N ILE A 10 -9.31 7.68 3.71
CA ILE A 10 -9.15 8.19 2.34
C ILE A 10 -7.85 7.66 1.72
N ILE A 11 -6.72 7.73 2.43
CA ILE A 11 -5.44 7.28 1.86
C ILE A 11 -5.39 5.77 1.64
N ASN A 12 -6.06 4.98 2.51
CA ASN A 12 -6.21 3.54 2.30
C ASN A 12 -7.12 3.23 1.10
N TYR A 13 -8.18 4.00 0.89
CA TYR A 13 -9.06 3.86 -0.27
C TYR A 13 -8.34 4.20 -1.59
N ILE A 14 -7.55 5.28 -1.60
CA ILE A 14 -6.73 5.67 -2.75
C ILE A 14 -5.69 4.59 -3.05
N ALA A 15 -5.03 4.07 -2.01
CA ALA A 15 -4.07 2.99 -2.16
C ALA A 15 -4.70 1.74 -2.76
N PHE A 16 -5.86 1.31 -2.23
CA PHE A 16 -6.59 0.18 -2.77
C PHE A 16 -6.97 0.37 -4.24
N SER A 17 -7.45 1.56 -4.59
CA SER A 17 -7.83 1.92 -5.96
C SER A 17 -6.64 1.90 -6.92
N MET A 18 -5.48 2.41 -6.50
CA MET A 18 -4.25 2.35 -7.32
C MET A 18 -3.83 0.91 -7.63
N PHE A 19 -3.91 0.01 -6.65
CA PHE A 19 -3.63 -1.42 -6.88
C PHE A 19 -4.66 -2.07 -7.80
N ALA A 20 -5.95 -1.70 -7.70
CA ALA A 20 -6.99 -2.19 -8.59
C ALA A 20 -6.77 -1.73 -10.04
N VAL A 21 -6.40 -0.45 -10.23
CA VAL A 21 -6.04 0.12 -11.54
C VAL A 21 -4.79 -0.55 -12.11
N ASP A 22 -3.78 -0.87 -11.29
CA ASP A 22 -2.60 -1.63 -11.76
C ASP A 22 -3.00 -3.00 -12.32
N LYS A 23 -3.93 -3.70 -11.66
CA LYS A 23 -4.48 -4.97 -12.15
C LYS A 23 -5.22 -4.80 -13.47
N GLU A 24 -6.07 -3.79 -13.57
CA GLU A 24 -6.83 -3.53 -14.79
C GLU A 24 -5.91 -3.17 -15.97
N ARG A 25 -4.85 -2.40 -15.71
CA ARG A 25 -3.80 -2.10 -16.71
C ARG A 25 -3.02 -3.34 -17.13
N ALA A 26 -2.75 -4.26 -16.20
CA ALA A 26 -2.10 -5.53 -16.51
C ALA A 26 -2.96 -6.42 -17.43
N ILE A 27 -4.29 -6.44 -17.20
CA ILE A 27 -5.25 -7.16 -18.05
C ILE A 27 -5.35 -6.49 -19.43
N LYS A 28 -5.38 -5.16 -19.49
CA LYS A 28 -5.46 -4.38 -20.74
C LYS A 28 -4.13 -4.27 -21.50
N HIS A 29 -3.08 -5.03 -21.11
CA HIS A 29 -1.72 -4.95 -21.67
C HIS A 29 -1.16 -3.53 -21.79
N LYS A 30 -1.56 -2.61 -20.91
CA LYS A 30 -1.03 -1.25 -20.84
C LYS A 30 0.21 -1.20 -19.93
N ASN A 31 0.95 -0.09 -20.02
CA ASN A 31 2.09 0.18 -19.14
C ASN A 31 1.71 0.00 -17.66
N ARG A 32 2.39 -0.95 -17.00
CA ARG A 32 2.19 -1.26 -15.59
C ARG A 32 2.66 -0.10 -14.72
N ILE A 33 1.99 0.13 -13.60
CA ILE A 33 2.40 1.17 -12.65
C ILE A 33 3.70 0.71 -11.98
N SER A 34 4.67 1.62 -11.90
CA SER A 34 5.97 1.36 -11.27
C SER A 34 5.76 0.99 -9.80
N GLU A 35 6.38 -0.12 -9.39
CA GLU A 35 6.31 -0.63 -8.01
C GLU A 35 6.74 0.43 -6.98
N LYS A 36 7.63 1.35 -7.37
CA LYS A 36 8.05 2.48 -6.54
C LYS A 36 6.86 3.35 -6.13
N ASN A 37 5.99 3.75 -7.07
CA ASN A 37 4.86 4.62 -6.75
C ASN A 37 3.88 3.98 -5.77
N LEU A 38 3.61 2.67 -5.94
CA LEU A 38 2.76 1.94 -4.99
C LEU A 38 3.40 1.86 -3.61
N LEU A 39 4.70 1.60 -3.53
CA LEU A 39 5.45 1.57 -2.27
C LEU A 39 5.48 2.94 -1.58
N THR A 40 5.70 4.02 -2.33
CA THR A 40 5.66 5.39 -1.79
C THR A 40 4.27 5.70 -1.23
N LEU A 41 3.21 5.30 -1.92
CA LEU A 41 1.85 5.52 -1.45
C LEU A 41 1.54 4.70 -0.18
N CYS A 42 2.07 3.48 -0.08
CA CYS A 42 1.98 2.67 1.14
C CYS A 42 2.75 3.32 2.29
N PHE A 43 3.92 3.89 2.01
CA PHE A 43 4.76 4.59 2.99
C PHE A 43 4.04 5.80 3.61
N PHE A 44 3.31 6.58 2.80
CA PHE A 44 2.56 7.76 3.27
C PHE A 44 1.28 7.44 4.07
N GLY A 45 0.90 6.16 4.23
CA GLY A 45 -0.26 5.76 5.05
C GLY A 45 -1.22 4.79 4.37
N GLY A 46 -0.97 4.42 3.11
CA GLY A 46 -1.78 3.46 2.35
C GLY A 46 -1.41 1.99 2.58
N SER A 47 -0.60 1.67 3.59
CA SER A 47 -0.08 0.32 3.84
C SER A 47 -1.18 -0.72 4.09
N LEU A 48 -2.21 -0.37 4.86
CA LEU A 48 -3.37 -1.25 5.13
C LEU A 48 -4.18 -1.51 3.84
N GLY A 49 -4.43 -0.49 3.04
CA GLY A 49 -5.18 -0.54 1.78
C GLY A 49 -4.40 -1.28 0.70
N GLY A 50 -3.08 -1.10 0.67
CA GLY A 50 -2.17 -1.86 -0.18
C GLY A 50 -2.09 -3.34 0.21
N TRP A 51 -2.07 -3.66 1.52
CA TRP A 51 -2.12 -5.03 2.01
C TRP A 51 -3.45 -5.72 1.67
N LEU A 52 -4.57 -5.03 1.90
CA LEU A 52 -5.91 -5.48 1.51
C LEU A 52 -6.01 -5.69 0.00
N ALA A 53 -5.47 -4.76 -0.79
CA ALA A 53 -5.48 -4.87 -2.24
C ALA A 53 -4.63 -6.05 -2.73
N MET A 54 -3.43 -6.26 -2.19
CA MET A 54 -2.62 -7.42 -2.52
C MET A 54 -3.33 -8.74 -2.20
N LYS A 55 -3.97 -8.84 -1.03
CA LYS A 55 -4.70 -10.04 -0.61
C LYS A 55 -5.94 -10.27 -1.47
N LYS A 56 -6.73 -9.22 -1.75
CA LYS A 56 -8.01 -9.31 -2.47
C LYS A 56 -7.82 -9.46 -3.97
N LEU A 57 -6.84 -8.77 -4.55
CA LEU A 57 -6.60 -8.79 -5.99
C LEU A 57 -5.78 -10.02 -6.41
N ARG A 58 -5.13 -10.72 -5.46
CA ARG A 58 -4.15 -11.83 -5.68
C ARG A 58 -3.15 -11.48 -6.79
N HIS A 59 -2.87 -10.19 -6.94
CA HIS A 59 -2.12 -9.63 -8.04
C HIS A 59 -0.77 -9.17 -7.48
N LYS A 60 0.33 -9.55 -8.13
CA LYS A 60 1.71 -9.28 -7.68
C LYS A 60 2.12 -9.88 -6.33
N THR A 61 1.42 -10.91 -5.82
CA THR A 61 1.88 -11.71 -4.66
C THR A 61 3.06 -12.63 -4.98
N SER A 62 3.48 -12.72 -6.25
CA SER A 62 4.51 -13.69 -6.69
C SER A 62 5.89 -13.07 -6.94
N LYS A 63 6.04 -11.73 -6.91
CA LYS A 63 7.36 -11.11 -6.98
C LYS A 63 7.89 -10.90 -5.57
N ASP A 64 8.80 -11.75 -5.13
CA ASP A 64 9.38 -11.65 -3.79
C ASP A 64 10.12 -10.33 -3.56
N SER A 65 10.67 -9.71 -4.61
CA SER A 65 11.24 -8.35 -4.53
C SER A 65 10.22 -7.29 -4.11
N PHE A 66 8.94 -7.46 -4.44
CA PHE A 66 7.88 -6.52 -4.03
C PHE A 66 7.44 -6.79 -2.58
N LYS A 67 7.26 -8.06 -2.21
CA LYS A 67 6.97 -8.44 -0.81
C LYS A 67 8.03 -7.92 0.14
N PHE A 68 9.31 -8.11 -0.19
CA PHE A 68 10.41 -7.70 0.69
C PHE A 68 10.40 -6.19 0.95
N LYS A 69 10.20 -5.38 -0.10
CA LYS A 69 10.07 -3.92 0.02
C LYS A 69 8.82 -3.52 0.81
N PHE A 70 7.70 -4.20 0.58
CA PHE A 70 6.47 -3.92 1.31
C PHE A 70 6.58 -4.25 2.80
N TYR A 71 7.15 -5.41 3.15
CA TYR A 71 7.41 -5.81 4.53
C TYR A 71 8.40 -4.86 5.22
N ALA A 72 9.45 -4.41 4.52
CA ALA A 72 10.37 -3.42 5.05
C ALA A 72 9.65 -2.10 5.40
N ILE A 73 8.77 -1.61 4.52
CA ILE A 73 7.97 -0.41 4.79
C ILE A 73 7.00 -0.62 5.94
N LEU A 74 6.36 -1.80 6.02
CA LEU A 74 5.48 -2.15 7.13
C LEU A 74 6.23 -2.12 8.47
N ILE A 75 7.42 -2.72 8.54
CA ILE A 75 8.25 -2.72 9.75
C ILE A 75 8.60 -1.29 10.16
N VAL A 76 9.04 -0.45 9.20
CA VAL A 76 9.35 0.96 9.46
C VAL A 76 8.11 1.72 9.97
N GLN A 77 6.93 1.49 9.39
CA GLN A 77 5.70 2.10 9.88
C GLN A 77 5.30 1.63 11.28
N VAL A 78 5.43 0.34 11.58
CA VAL A 78 5.14 -0.18 12.93
C VAL A 78 6.09 0.43 13.95
N ILE A 79 7.38 0.54 13.63
CA ILE A 79 8.39 1.19 14.50
C ILE A 79 8.03 2.67 14.71
N LEU A 80 7.69 3.40 13.64
CA LEU A 80 7.27 4.80 13.73
C LEU A 80 6.01 4.98 14.56
N LEU A 81 4.98 4.15 14.34
CA LEU A 81 3.75 4.16 15.13
C LEU A 81 4.05 3.89 16.60
N PHE A 82 4.87 2.87 16.89
CA PHE A 82 5.22 2.52 18.26
C PHE A 82 6.02 3.64 18.95
N ALA A 83 6.95 4.27 18.24
CA ALA A 83 7.70 5.43 18.75
C ALA A 83 6.79 6.64 19.02
N LEU A 84 5.78 6.86 18.17
CA LEU A 84 4.83 7.96 18.30
C LEU A 84 3.78 7.70 19.39
N PHE A 85 3.41 6.44 19.63
CA PHE A 85 2.47 6.02 20.67
C PHE A 85 3.13 5.91 22.06
N LYS A 86 4.45 5.71 22.12
CA LYS A 86 5.22 5.65 23.36
C LYS A 86 5.51 7.04 23.96
N ARG A 87 5.10 8.11 23.29
CA ARG A 87 5.26 9.51 23.73
C ARG A 87 3.90 10.09 24.13
#